data_AF-A0A089XAM0-F1
#
_entry.id   AF-A0A089XAM0-F1
#
_cell.length_a   1.000
_cell.length_b   1.000
_cell.length_c   1.000
_cell.angle_alpha   90.00
_cell.angle_beta   90.00
_cell.angle_gamma   90.00
#
_symmetry.space_group_name_H-M   'P 1'
#
loop_
_entity.id
_entity.type
_entity.pdbx_description
1 polymer ?
#
loop_
_entity_poly.entity_id
_entity_poly.type
_entity_poly.pdbx_seq_one_letter_code
_entity_poly.pdbx_strand_id
1 'polypeptide(L)' 'MHGAVPRSDELLEARIGIASDVALLVQHSTVVGWSLTAPARYLSTGFRSPAALPRHPPPATRSPSAWT' A
#
# COMPACT_ATOMS: atom_id res chain seq x y z
N MET A 1 -17.79 -32.63 -1.74
CA MET A 1 -16.52 -32.08 -1.21
C MET A 1 -15.98 -31.08 -2.22
N HIS A 2 -16.30 -29.78 -2.09
CA HIS A 2 -15.62 -28.74 -2.85
C HIS A 2 -14.43 -28.28 -2.01
N GLY A 3 -13.23 -28.73 -2.37
CA GLY A 3 -12.01 -28.18 -1.78
C GLY A 3 -11.94 -26.70 -2.11
N ALA A 4 -11.88 -25.85 -1.10
CA ALA A 4 -11.50 -24.46 -1.31
C ALA A 4 -10.14 -24.46 -1.99
N VAL A 5 -10.03 -23.85 -3.17
CA VAL A 5 -8.72 -23.59 -3.77
C VAL A 5 -8.01 -22.66 -2.79
N PRO A 6 -6.90 -23.11 -2.14
CA PRO A 6 -6.22 -22.27 -1.17
C PRO A 6 -5.82 -20.98 -1.86
N ARG A 7 -6.06 -19.84 -1.22
CA ARG A 7 -5.59 -18.56 -1.78
C ARG A 7 -4.06 -18.62 -1.85
N SER A 8 -3.43 -17.94 -2.81
CA SER A 8 -1.96 -17.99 -2.98
C SER A 8 -1.17 -17.58 -1.72
N ASP A 9 -1.76 -16.78 -0.83
CA ASP A 9 -1.19 -16.41 0.47
C ASP A 9 -1.37 -17.48 1.57
N GLU A 10 -2.30 -18.41 1.41
CA GLU A 10 -2.61 -19.45 2.41
C GLU A 10 -1.51 -20.52 2.50
N LEU A 11 -0.65 -20.59 1.49
CA LEU A 11 0.57 -21.43 1.47
C LEU A 11 1.84 -20.64 1.79
N LEU A 12 1.73 -19.34 2.07
CA LEU A 12 2.88 -18.47 2.32
C LEU A 12 3.37 -18.63 3.76
N GLU A 13 4.48 -19.34 3.92
CA GLU A 13 5.09 -19.59 5.23
C GLU A 13 5.82 -18.36 5.78
N ALA A 14 6.47 -17.57 4.91
CA ALA A 14 7.17 -16.37 5.34
C ALA A 14 7.26 -15.29 4.26
N ARG A 15 7.37 -14.04 4.74
CA ARG A 15 7.69 -12.85 3.94
C ARG A 15 8.95 -12.19 4.49
N ILE A 16 10.04 -12.19 3.72
CA ILE A 16 11.35 -11.70 4.15
C ILE A 16 11.62 -10.34 3.49
N GLY A 17 11.68 -9.27 4.28
CA GLY A 17 12.01 -7.93 3.77
C GLY A 17 13.49 -7.85 3.34
N ILE A 18 13.72 -7.42 2.09
CA ILE A 18 15.08 -7.25 1.53
C ILE A 18 15.40 -5.80 1.19
N ALA A 19 14.38 -4.94 1.11
CA ALA A 19 14.49 -3.50 0.95
C ALA A 19 13.26 -2.82 1.57
N SER A 20 13.24 -1.48 1.63
CA SER A 20 12.16 -0.70 2.27
C SER A 20 10.76 -1.05 1.75
N ASP A 21 10.62 -1.36 0.46
CA ASP A 21 9.33 -1.65 -0.17
C ASP A 21 9.25 -3.06 -0.79
N VAL A 22 10.28 -3.90 -0.62
CA VAL A 22 10.39 -5.21 -1.30
C VAL A 22 10.54 -6.34 -0.29
N ALA A 23 9.76 -7.41 -0.47
CA ALA A 23 9.91 -8.64 0.30
C ALA A 23 9.85 -9.90 -0.56
N LEU A 24 10.67 -10.89 -0.23
CA LEU A 24 10.64 -12.23 -0.80
C LEU A 24 9.54 -13.07 -0.17
N LEU A 25 8.87 -13.88 -0.99
CA LEU A 25 7.82 -14.80 -0.59
C LEU A 25 8.41 -16.20 -0.51
N VAL A 26 8.29 -16.86 0.64
CA VAL A 26 8.84 -18.19 0.89
C VAL A 26 7.71 -19.18 1.14
N GLN A 27 7.69 -20.27 0.37
CA GLN A 27 6.81 -21.41 0.59
C GLN A 27 7.65 -22.68 0.60
N HIS A 28 7.38 -23.59 1.54
CA HIS A 28 8.11 -24.86 1.64
C HIS A 28 9.64 -24.67 1.62
N SER A 29 10.13 -23.66 2.36
CA SER A 29 11.55 -23.26 2.42
C SER A 29 12.17 -22.82 1.09
N THR A 30 11.37 -22.56 0.06
CA THR A 30 11.80 -22.11 -1.26
C THR A 30 11.27 -20.71 -1.55
N VAL A 31 12.09 -19.86 -2.15
CA VAL A 31 11.63 -18.55 -2.64
C VAL A 31 10.76 -18.76 -3.88
N VAL A 32 9.47 -18.45 -3.76
CA VAL A 32 8.48 -18.61 -4.85
C VAL A 32 8.18 -17.31 -5.57
N GLY A 33 8.62 -16.17 -5.02
CA GLY A 33 8.37 -14.88 -5.64
C GLY A 33 8.77 -13.70 -4.76
N TRP A 34 8.23 -12.54 -5.11
CA TRP A 34 8.45 -11.28 -4.43
C TRP A 34 7.17 -10.46 -4.38
N SER A 35 7.16 -9.45 -3.52
CA SER A 35 6.03 -8.54 -3.34
C SER A 35 6.51 -7.12 -3.05
N LEU A 36 5.70 -6.14 -3.44
CA LEU A 36 5.91 -4.72 -3.15
C LEU A 36 4.85 -4.21 -2.17
N THR A 37 5.26 -3.37 -1.22
CA THR A 37 4.34 -2.72 -0.27
C THR A 37 3.37 -1.77 -0.96
N ALA A 38 3.81 -1.07 -2.01
CA ALA A 38 3.00 -0.14 -2.77
C ALA A 38 3.25 -0.28 -4.29
N PRO A 39 2.71 -1.34 -4.93
CA PRO A 39 3.01 -1.66 -6.33
C PRO A 39 2.70 -0.51 -7.30
N ALA A 40 1.62 0.25 -7.02
CA ALA A 40 1.21 1.39 -7.84
C ALA A 40 2.30 2.49 -7.93
N ARG A 41 3.16 2.63 -6.91
CA ARG A 41 4.28 3.59 -6.97
C ARG A 41 5.29 3.27 -8.06
N TYR A 42 5.43 2.01 -8.41
CA TYR A 42 6.48 1.51 -9.31
C TYR A 42 5.92 1.02 -10.65
N LEU A 43 4.71 0.48 -10.65
CA LEU A 43 4.09 -0.17 -11.82
C LEU A 43 3.06 0.71 -12.53
N SER A 44 2.71 1.88 -11.97
CA SER A 44 1.74 2.79 -12.58
C SER A 44 2.42 4.06 -13.07
N THR A 45 2.41 4.25 -14.40
CA THR A 45 2.85 5.51 -15.01
C THR A 45 1.98 6.67 -14.54
N GLY A 46 2.59 7.80 -14.19
CA GLY A 46 1.87 8.97 -13.69
C GLY A 46 1.36 8.86 -12.25
N PHE A 47 1.85 7.88 -11.48
CA PHE A 47 1.50 7.76 -10.06
C PHE A 47 1.79 9.06 -9.30
N ARG A 48 0.78 9.58 -8.60
CA ARG A 48 0.88 10.77 -7.73
C ARG A 48 0.48 10.39 -6.30
N SER A 49 1.43 10.49 -5.36
CA SER A 49 1.17 10.20 -3.95
C SER A 49 0.20 11.23 -3.36
N PRO A 50 -0.93 10.81 -2.74
CA PRO A 50 -1.83 11.73 -2.03
C PRO A 50 -1.14 12.46 -0.87
N ALA A 51 -0.13 11.84 -0.24
CA ALA A 51 0.63 12.44 0.84
C ALA A 51 1.57 13.57 0.36
N ALA A 52 1.82 13.67 -0.95
CA ALA A 52 2.57 14.78 -1.53
C ALA A 52 1.71 16.05 -1.74
N LEU A 53 0.39 15.97 -1.55
CA LEU A 53 -0.44 17.17 -1.49
C LEU A 53 -0.21 17.87 -0.15
N PRO A 54 0.14 19.17 -0.15
CA PRO A 54 0.28 19.94 1.07
C PRO A 54 -1.00 19.81 1.91
N ARG A 55 -0.86 19.32 3.15
CA ARG A 55 -1.94 19.37 4.14
C ARG A 55 -2.02 20.77 4.73
N HIS A 56 -2.26 21.78 3.88
CA HIS A 56 -2.59 23.09 4.40
C HIS A 56 -4.09 23.11 4.69
N PRO A 57 -4.53 23.32 5.95
CA PRO A 57 -5.90 23.72 6.17
C PRO A 57 -6.13 25.00 5.35
N PRO A 58 -7.23 25.10 4.58
CA PRO A 58 -7.54 26.35 3.88
C PRO A 58 -7.55 27.49 4.89
N PRO A 59 -7.06 28.69 4.52
CA PRO A 59 -7.11 29.83 5.42
C PRO A 59 -8.56 29.96 5.91
N ALA A 60 -8.73 29.98 7.24
CA ALA A 60 -10.05 30.10 7.84
C ALA A 60 -10.69 31.37 7.27
N THR A 61 -11.69 31.20 6.40
CA THR A 61 -12.56 32.29 5.99
C THR A 61 -13.21 32.78 7.27
N ARG A 62 -12.70 33.88 7.80
CA ARG A 62 -13.28 34.57 8.94
C ARG A 62 -14.67 35.01 8.48
N SER A 63 -15.71 34.25 8.84
CA SER A 63 -17.09 34.69 8.66
C SER A 63 -17.22 36.05 9.34
N PRO A 64 -17.65 37.11 8.64
CA PRO A 64 -17.97 38.36 9.31
C PRO A 64 -19.12 38.04 10.27
N SER A 65 -18.86 38.19 11.57
CA SER A 65 -19.90 38.09 12.59
C SER A 65 -21.03 39.04 12.21
N ALA A 66 -22.21 38.47 11.95
CA ALA A 66 -23.45 39.18 11.83
C ALA A 66 -23.83 39.75 13.20
N TRP A 67 -23.30 40.93 13.52
CA TRP A 67 -23.83 41.84 14.53
C TRP A 67 -23.63 43.27 14.04
N THR A 68 -24.59 43.74 13.24
CA THR A 68 -25.05 45.12 13.10
C THR A 68 -26.44 45.03 12.48
#